data_AF-A0A6G4IV23-F1
#
_entry.id   AF-A0A6G4IV23-F1
#
_cell.length_a   1.000
_cell.length_b   1.000
_cell.length_c   1.000
_cell.angle_alpha   90.00
_cell.angle_beta   90.00
_cell.angle_gamma   90.00
#
_symmetry.space_group_name_H-M   'P 1'
#
loop_
_entity.id
_entity.type
_entity.pdbx_description
1 polymer ?
#
loop_
_entity_poly.entity_id
_entity_poly.type
_entity_poly.pdbx_seq_one_letter_code
_entity_poly.pdbx_strand_id
1 'polypeptide(L)' 'ITTNENIKALYFYQKNKYRITDVIFDAVTEARKIKPSIPEMGENGIAIRDEIVLTKYL' A
#
# COMPACT_ATOMS: atom_id res chain seq x y z
N ILE A 1 7.42 -1.47 -0.59
CA ILE A 1 6.26 -0.74 -0.05
C ILE A 1 5.14 -0.82 -1.08
N THR A 2 3.89 -0.94 -0.63
CA THR A 2 2.69 -0.92 -1.48
C THR A 2 1.59 -0.21 -0.72
N THR A 3 0.51 0.16 -1.38
CA THR A 3 -0.66 0.75 -0.74
C THR A 3 -1.66 -0.33 -0.28
N ASN A 4 -2.46 -0.02 0.74
CA ASN A 4 -3.31 -0.97 1.48
C ASN A 4 -4.41 -1.66 0.64
N GLU A 5 -4.90 -0.97 -0.39
CA GLU A 5 -5.85 -1.47 -1.38
C GLU A 5 -5.23 -2.47 -2.36
N ASN A 6 -3.91 -2.48 -2.56
CA ASN A 6 -3.27 -3.27 -3.61
C ASN A 6 -3.12 -4.75 -3.22
N ILE A 7 -4.26 -5.45 -3.13
CA ILE A 7 -4.36 -6.87 -2.76
C ILE A 7 -3.50 -7.75 -3.67
N LYS A 8 -3.41 -7.43 -4.97
CA LYS A 8 -2.59 -8.18 -5.92
C LYS A 8 -1.09 -8.11 -5.55
N ALA A 9 -0.60 -6.92 -5.21
CA ALA A 9 0.78 -6.74 -4.75
C ALA A 9 1.03 -7.42 -3.41
N LEU A 10 0.10 -7.30 -2.45
CA LEU A 10 0.21 -7.96 -1.15
C LEU A 10 0.28 -9.50 -1.31
N TYR A 11 -0.60 -10.08 -2.13
CA TYR A 11 -0.55 -11.49 -2.47
C TYR A 11 0.81 -11.87 -3.06
N PHE A 12 1.29 -11.11 -4.05
CA PHE A 12 2.57 -11.37 -4.70
C PHE A 12 3.73 -11.33 -3.70
N TYR A 13 3.84 -10.27 -2.89
CA TYR A 13 4.94 -10.12 -1.95
C TYR A 13 4.93 -11.21 -0.88
N GLN A 14 3.79 -11.46 -0.24
CA GLN A 14 3.69 -12.48 0.79
C GLN A 14 3.99 -13.88 0.25
N LYS A 15 3.49 -14.22 -0.95
CA LYS A 15 3.80 -15.49 -1.62
C LYS A 15 5.29 -15.63 -1.93
N ASN A 16 5.99 -14.52 -2.18
CA ASN A 16 7.42 -14.49 -2.52
C ASN A 16 8.34 -14.22 -1.31
N LYS A 17 7.93 -14.67 -0.11
CA LYS A 17 8.72 -14.63 1.13
C LYS A 17 9.01 -13.21 1.65
N TYR A 18 8.18 -12.23 1.29
CA TYR A 18 8.17 -10.95 2.00
C TYR A 18 7.19 -11.03 3.17
N ARG A 19 7.51 -10.35 4.27
CA ARG A 19 6.59 -10.14 5.40
C ARG A 19 6.33 -8.68 5.61
N ILE A 20 5.07 -8.38 5.91
CA ILE A 20 4.65 -7.06 6.38
C ILE A 20 5.41 -6.77 7.68
N THR A 21 6.10 -5.64 7.71
CA THR A 21 6.94 -5.21 8.82
C THR A 21 6.46 -3.91 9.45
N ASP A 22 5.75 -3.08 8.68
CA ASP A 22 5.23 -1.81 9.17
C ASP A 22 4.03 -1.34 8.34
N VAL A 23 3.28 -0.39 8.90
CA VAL A 23 2.19 0.35 8.23
C VAL A 23 2.38 1.84 8.49
N ILE A 24 2.53 2.61 7.42
CA ILE A 24 2.58 4.07 7.49
C ILE A 24 1.16 4.58 7.25
N PHE A 25 0.47 4.90 8.35
CA PHE A 25 -0.90 5.40 8.32
C PHE A 25 -1.00 6.73 7.58
N ASP A 26 -2.04 6.87 6.76
CA ASP A 26 -2.38 8.10 6.02
C ASP A 26 -1.29 8.62 5.07
N ALA A 27 -0.26 7.83 4.77
CA ALA A 27 0.83 8.22 3.88
C ALA A 27 0.33 8.71 2.51
N VAL A 28 -0.71 8.06 1.97
CA VAL A 28 -1.29 8.44 0.67
C VAL A 28 -2.15 9.71 0.80
N THR A 29 -2.79 9.92 1.95
CA THR A 29 -3.50 11.16 2.26
C THR A 29 -2.55 12.35 2.26
N GLU A 30 -1.38 12.21 2.87
CA GLU A 30 -0.34 13.23 2.85
C GLU A 30 0.24 13.43 1.44
N ALA A 31 0.49 12.34 0.70
CA ALA A 31 0.95 12.42 -0.69
C ALA A 31 -0.05 13.16 -1.59
N ARG A 32 -1.37 13.01 -1.35
CA ARG A 32 -2.42 13.75 -2.09
C ARG A 32 -2.32 15.25 -1.95
N LYS A 33 -1.83 15.78 -0.81
CA LYS A 33 -1.62 17.23 -0.64
C LYS A 33 -0.63 17.79 -1.66
N ILE A 34 0.36 16.97 -2.07
CA ILE A 34 1.37 17.31 -3.06
C ILE A 34 0.90 16.96 -4.48
N LYS A 35 0.25 15.80 -4.64
CA LYS A 35 -0.27 15.32 -5.91
C LYS A 35 -1.77 14.98 -5.78
N PRO A 36 -2.66 15.98 -5.94
CA PRO A 36 -4.11 15.77 -5.79
C PRO A 36 -4.74 14.81 -6.80
N SER A 37 -4.02 14.50 -7.89
CA SER A 37 -4.49 13.53 -8.90
C SER A 37 -4.39 12.06 -8.45
N ILE A 38 -3.86 11.77 -7.26
CA ILE A 38 -3.89 10.43 -6.68
C ILE A 38 -5.35 10.10 -6.29
N PRO A 39 -5.94 9.01 -6.81
CA PRO A 39 -7.31 8.63 -6.49
C PRO A 39 -7.55 8.40 -4.99
N GLU A 40 -8.78 8.63 -4.54
CA GLU A 40 -9.20 8.27 -3.18
C GLU A 40 -9.48 6.77 -3.03
N MET A 41 -9.93 6.13 -4.11
CA MET A 41 -10.37 4.75 -4.15
C MET A 41 -9.59 3.95 -5.18
N GLY A 42 -9.21 2.72 -4.83
CA GLY A 42 -8.70 1.74 -5.77
C GLY A 42 -9.80 1.14 -6.63
N GLU A 43 -9.43 0.47 -7.72
CA GLU A 43 -10.37 -0.20 -8.64
C GLU A 43 -11.24 -1.27 -7.95
N ASN A 44 -10.77 -1.79 -6.81
CA ASN A 44 -11.47 -2.77 -5.99
C ASN A 44 -12.42 -2.16 -4.95
N GLY A 45 -12.63 -0.84 -4.96
CA GLY A 45 -13.51 -0.16 -4.00
C GLY A 45 -12.93 -0.07 -2.58
N ILE A 46 -11.62 -0.26 -2.40
CA ILE A 46 -10.93 0.00 -1.14
C ILE A 46 -10.27 1.37 -1.19
N ALA A 47 -10.40 2.16 -0.12
CA ALA A 47 -9.77 3.46 -0.02
C ALA A 47 -8.24 3.33 -0.04
N ILE A 48 -7.58 4.15 -0.84
CA ILE A 48 -6.12 4.24 -0.90
C ILE A 48 -5.70 5.19 0.23
N ARG A 49 -5.14 4.69 1.32
CA ARG A 49 -4.88 5.53 2.51
C ARG A 49 -3.50 5.31 3.08
N ASP A 50 -3.16 4.05 3.31
CA ASP A 50 -1.98 3.66 4.07
C ASP A 50 -0.96 3.00 3.15
N GLU A 51 0.31 3.14 3.50
CA GLU A 51 1.37 2.36 2.90
C GLU A 51 1.75 1.17 3.78
N ILE A 52 1.83 -0.01 3.18
CA ILE A 52 2.27 -1.25 3.79
C ILE A 52 3.73 -1.49 3.40
N VAL A 53 4.59 -1.56 4.42
CA VAL A 53 6.01 -1.87 4.26
C VAL A 53 6.21 -3.38 4.39
N LEU A 54 6.96 -3.95 3.45
CA LEU A 54 7.29 -5.38 3.45
C LEU A 54 8.78 -5.58 3.21
N THR A 55 9.36 -6.55 3.91
CA THR A 55 10.77 -6.93 3.79
C THR A 55 10.88 -8.40 3.42
N LYS A 56 11.80 -8.73 2.50
CA LYS A 56 12.06 -10.12 2.10
C LYS A 56 12.88 -10.82 3.18
N TYR A 57 12.46 -12.01 3.57
CA TYR A 57 13.33 -12.92 4.31
C TYR A 57 14.34 -13.54 3.35
N LEU A 58 15.62 -13.41 3.69
CA LEU A 58 16.71 -14.14 3.06
C LEU A 58 16.73 -15.58 3.55
#